data_AF-A0A2U1Q9L1-F1
#
_entry.id   AF-A0A2U1Q9L1-F1
#
_cell.length_a   1.000
_cell.length_b   1.000
_cell.length_c   1.000
_cell.angle_alpha   90.00
_cell.angle_beta   90.00
_cell.angle_gamma   90.00
#
_symmetry.space_group_name_H-M   'P 1'
#
loop_
_entity.id
_entity.type
_entity.pdbx_description
1 polymer ?
#
loop_
_entity_poly.entity_id
_entity_poly.type
_entity_poly.pdbx_seq_one_letter_code
_entity_poly.pdbx_strand_id
1 'polypeptide(L)'
;MASSNFLLLSLAALLVVLSFAPNFTSAYLEEANALQKWKASLKIPKNSQIVSSWTTLPTNTSAPASCPSWFGIACNADGNINRLNLSKSELKVL
;
A
#
# COMPACT_ATOMS: atom_id res chain seq x y z
N MET A 1 -29.50 -33.57 12.23
CA MET A 1 -29.00 -32.43 13.04
C MET A 1 -27.47 -32.38 12.98
N ALA A 2 -26.89 -31.90 11.88
CA ALA A 2 -25.45 -31.62 11.79
C ALA A 2 -25.18 -30.23 11.16
N SER A 3 -26.21 -29.63 10.56
CA SER A 3 -26.12 -28.39 9.80
C SER A 3 -25.84 -27.16 10.67
N SER A 4 -26.54 -26.99 11.82
CA SER A 4 -26.41 -25.77 12.63
C SER A 4 -25.03 -25.61 13.30
N ASN A 5 -24.49 -26.67 13.90
CA ASN A 5 -23.16 -26.62 14.53
C ASN A 5 -22.05 -26.40 13.50
N PHE A 6 -22.17 -27.00 12.32
CA PHE A 6 -21.23 -26.80 11.22
C PHE A 6 -21.25 -25.35 10.71
N LEU A 7 -22.44 -24.75 10.56
CA LEU A 7 -22.58 -23.35 10.19
C LEU A 7 -21.97 -22.42 11.25
N LEU A 8 -22.19 -22.68 12.54
CA LEU A 8 -21.60 -21.89 13.62
C LEU A 8 -20.07 -21.96 13.62
N LEU A 9 -19.49 -23.14 13.42
CA LEU A 9 -18.04 -23.32 13.31
C LEU A 9 -17.47 -22.60 12.09
N SER A 10 -18.15 -22.68 10.94
CA SER A 10 -17.73 -21.98 9.72
C SER A 10 -17.76 -20.46 9.89
N LEU A 11 -18.79 -19.93 10.56
CA LEU A 11 -18.92 -18.50 10.83
C LEU A 11 -17.86 -18.03 11.83
N ALA A 12 -17.61 -18.81 12.88
CA ALA A 12 -16.54 -18.51 13.85
C ALA A 12 -15.17 -18.48 13.16
N ALA A 13 -14.85 -19.46 12.30
CA ALA A 13 -13.61 -19.47 11.53
C ALA A 13 -13.50 -18.25 10.61
N LEU A 14 -14.58 -17.86 9.94
CA LEU A 14 -14.60 -16.67 9.09
C LEU A 14 -14.37 -15.39 9.88
N LEU A 15 -15.03 -15.23 11.04
CA LEU A 15 -14.85 -14.07 11.93
C LEU A 15 -13.43 -13.98 12.48
N VAL A 16 -12.83 -15.11 12.84
CA VAL A 16 -11.43 -15.19 13.25
C VAL A 16 -10.51 -14.72 12.11
N VAL A 17 -10.68 -15.24 10.90
CA VAL A 17 -9.91 -14.80 9.72
C VAL A 17 -10.07 -13.30 9.46
N LEU A 18 -11.31 -12.78 9.57
CA LEU A 18 -11.60 -11.37 9.35
C LEU A 18 -10.99 -10.47 10.44
N SER A 19 -10.89 -10.95 11.67
CA SER A 19 -10.25 -10.22 12.78
C SER A 19 -8.74 -10.05 12.62
N PHE A 20 -8.10 -10.89 11.79
CA PHE A 20 -6.69 -10.75 11.39
C PHE A 20 -6.52 -9.98 10.08
N ALA A 21 -7.59 -9.50 9.45
CA ALA A 21 -7.47 -8.69 8.26
C ALA A 21 -6.71 -7.39 8.62
N PRO A 22 -5.58 -7.09 7.96
CA PRO A 22 -4.84 -5.87 8.24
C PRO A 22 -5.73 -4.66 7.93
N ASN A 23 -5.97 -3.84 8.95
CA ASN A 23 -6.59 -2.53 8.77
C ASN A 23 -5.54 -1.60 8.17
N PHE A 24 -5.49 -1.56 6.84
CA PHE A 24 -4.69 -0.54 6.17
C PHE A 24 -5.33 0.81 6.46
N THR A 25 -4.65 1.59 7.29
CA THR A 25 -5.16 2.84 7.85
C THR A 25 -5.26 3.93 6.78
N SER A 26 -6.09 4.93 7.02
CA SER A 26 -6.17 6.16 6.23
C SER A 26 -4.79 6.81 6.01
N ALA A 27 -3.85 6.60 6.95
CA ALA A 27 -2.50 7.14 6.88
C ALA A 27 -1.74 6.66 5.63
N TYR A 28 -1.83 5.37 5.26
CA TYR A 28 -1.19 4.84 4.06
C TYR A 28 -1.63 5.60 2.80
N LEU A 29 -2.94 5.78 2.65
CA LEU A 29 -3.51 6.45 1.49
C LEU A 29 -3.05 7.92 1.42
N GLU A 30 -2.97 8.59 2.56
CA GLU A 30 -2.48 9.96 2.66
C GLU A 30 -0.99 10.06 2.29
N GLU A 31 -0.15 9.17 2.81
CA GLU A 31 1.28 9.08 2.50
C GLU A 31 1.52 8.81 1.01
N ALA A 32 0.84 7.81 0.45
CA ALA A 32 0.96 7.46 -0.97
C ALA A 32 0.50 8.62 -1.87
N ASN A 33 -0.58 9.30 -1.52
CA ASN A 33 -1.06 10.47 -2.25
C ASN A 33 -0.09 11.66 -2.14
N ALA A 34 0.49 11.89 -0.97
CA ALA A 34 1.50 12.92 -0.77
C ALA A 34 2.75 12.65 -1.64
N LEU A 35 3.20 11.40 -1.71
CA LEU A 35 4.32 11.00 -2.57
C LEU A 35 4.01 11.17 -4.07
N GLN A 36 2.78 10.89 -4.51
CA GLN A 36 2.36 11.13 -5.90
C GLN A 36 2.36 12.63 -6.25
N LYS A 37 1.91 13.49 -5.33
CA LYS A 37 1.99 14.95 -5.49
C LYS A 37 3.44 15.43 -5.53
N TRP A 38 4.28 14.89 -4.65
CA TRP A 38 5.71 15.19 -4.63
C TRP A 38 6.40 14.75 -5.93
N LYS A 39 6.11 13.54 -6.43
CA LYS A 39 6.60 13.07 -7.74
C LYS A 39 6.31 14.07 -8.85
N ALA A 40 5.11 14.65 -8.87
CA ALA A 40 4.69 15.61 -9.89
C ALA A 40 5.43 16.96 -9.79
N SER A 41 6.03 17.31 -8.64
CA SER A 41 6.82 18.54 -8.49
C SER A 41 8.30 18.39 -8.85
N LEU A 42 8.78 17.17 -9.06
CA LEU A 42 10.19 16.88 -9.32
C LEU A 42 10.54 16.97 -10.81
N LYS A 43 11.76 17.45 -11.11
CA LYS A 43 12.39 17.24 -12.44
C LYS A 43 13.02 15.85 -12.49
N ILE A 44 12.22 14.86 -12.88
CA ILE A 44 12.65 13.45 -12.93
C ILE A 44 13.31 13.16 -14.29
N PRO A 45 14.57 12.66 -14.33
CA PRO A 45 15.17 12.19 -15.57
C PRO A 45 14.34 11.08 -16.23
N LYS A 46 14.28 11.05 -17.56
CA LYS A 46 13.46 10.07 -18.32
C LYS A 46 13.83 8.61 -18.01
N ASN A 47 15.09 8.35 -17.69
CA ASN A 47 15.63 7.03 -17.35
C ASN A 47 15.54 6.69 -15.86
N SER A 48 15.02 7.58 -15.01
CA SER A 48 14.92 7.32 -13.58
C SER A 48 13.95 6.19 -13.29
N GLN A 49 14.34 5.29 -12.37
CA GLN A 49 13.52 4.17 -11.93
C GLN A 49 12.19 4.61 -11.27
N ILE A 50 12.12 5.85 -10.78
CA ILE A 50 10.89 6.43 -10.23
C ILE A 50 9.80 6.58 -11.29
N VAL A 51 10.17 6.88 -12.55
CA VAL A 51 9.19 7.11 -13.62
C VAL A 51 8.36 5.85 -13.86
N SER A 52 9.02 4.70 -13.99
CA SER A 52 8.39 3.41 -14.26
C SER A 52 7.82 2.75 -13.00
N SER A 53 8.42 2.96 -11.83
CA SER A 53 8.06 2.23 -10.62
C SER A 53 6.94 2.88 -9.81
N TRP A 54 6.88 4.21 -9.73
CA TRP A 54 5.86 4.91 -8.93
C TRP A 54 4.56 5.03 -9.72
N THR A 55 3.81 3.94 -9.79
CA THR A 55 2.55 3.83 -10.51
C THR A 55 1.40 4.51 -9.78
N THR A 56 0.30 4.81 -10.48
CA THR A 56 -0.90 5.38 -9.83
C THR A 56 -1.53 4.38 -8.88
N LEU A 57 -1.95 4.86 -7.71
CA LEU A 57 -2.68 4.04 -6.76
C LEU A 57 -4.06 3.64 -7.32
N PRO A 58 -4.56 2.41 -7.08
CA PRO A 58 -5.90 2.03 -7.49
C PRO A 58 -6.95 2.91 -6.82
N THR A 59 -7.78 3.59 -7.62
CA THR A 59 -8.80 4.52 -7.11
C THR A 59 -10.09 3.82 -6.69
N ASN A 60 -10.32 2.59 -7.17
CA ASN A 60 -11.60 1.88 -7.08
C ASN A 60 -11.40 0.40 -6.76
N THR A 61 -10.77 0.09 -5.64
CA THR A 61 -10.71 -1.29 -5.15
C THR A 61 -11.26 -1.34 -3.74
N SER A 62 -12.32 -2.12 -3.54
CA SER A 62 -12.79 -2.54 -2.22
C SER A 62 -11.74 -3.42 -1.50
N ALA A 63 -10.63 -3.72 -2.17
CA ALA A 63 -9.50 -4.43 -1.61
C ALA A 63 -8.71 -3.51 -0.66
N PRO A 64 -8.18 -4.05 0.45
CA PRO A 64 -7.32 -3.30 1.35
C PRO A 64 -6.09 -2.79 0.58
N ALA A 65 -5.76 -1.52 0.76
CA ALA A 65 -4.66 -0.90 0.03
C ALA A 65 -3.33 -1.43 0.55
N SER A 66 -2.59 -2.19 -0.26
CA SER A 66 -1.33 -2.79 0.14
C SER A 66 -0.13 -1.85 -0.04
N CYS A 67 0.95 -2.12 0.69
CA CYS A 67 2.23 -1.44 0.51
C CYS A 67 2.68 -1.51 -0.96
N PRO A 68 3.01 -0.37 -1.60
CA PRO A 68 3.31 -0.34 -3.02
C PRO A 68 4.71 -0.87 -3.23
N SER A 69 4.90 -1.65 -4.30
CA SER A 69 6.22 -2.11 -4.73
C SER A 69 7.01 -1.02 -5.47
N TRP A 70 6.88 0.23 -5.03
CA TRP A 70 7.55 1.38 -5.62
C TRP A 70 9.03 1.40 -5.25
N PHE A 71 9.85 1.86 -6.19
CA PHE A 71 11.28 1.96 -6.00
C PHE A 71 11.61 2.86 -4.82
N GLY A 72 12.41 2.32 -3.88
CA GLY A 72 12.85 3.05 -2.70
C GLY A 72 11.79 3.20 -1.61
N ILE A 73 10.60 2.61 -1.76
CA ILE A 73 9.55 2.64 -0.75
C ILE A 73 9.54 1.34 0.04
N ALA A 74 9.40 1.46 1.36
CA ALA A 74 9.07 0.33 2.21
C ALA A 74 8.06 0.75 3.28
N CYS A 75 7.25 -0.21 3.70
CA CYS A 75 6.24 -0.01 4.72
C CYS A 75 6.61 -0.68 6.04
N ASN A 76 6.00 -0.19 7.13
CA ASN A 76 6.08 -0.80 8.44
C ASN A 76 5.19 -2.06 8.55
N ALA A 77 5.16 -2.68 9.73
CA ALA A 77 4.32 -3.85 10.00
C ALA A 77 2.82 -3.57 9.85
N ASP A 78 2.40 -2.31 9.98
CA ASP A 78 1.01 -1.87 9.83
C ASP A 78 0.64 -1.55 8.36
N GLY A 79 1.60 -1.66 7.44
CA GLY A 79 1.40 -1.37 6.02
C GLY A 79 1.56 0.10 5.62
N ASN A 80 1.96 0.98 6.53
CA ASN A 80 2.17 2.40 6.28
C ASN A 80 3.55 2.68 5.71
N ILE A 81 3.65 3.63 4.78
CA ILE A 81 4.92 4.01 4.15
C ILE A 81 5.77 4.74 5.19
N ASN A 82 6.84 4.11 5.64
CA ASN A 82 7.71 4.70 6.67
C ASN A 82 9.17 4.86 6.22
N ARG A 83 9.51 4.43 5.00
CA ARG A 83 10.87 4.50 4.47
C ARG A 83 10.86 4.94 3.02
N LEU A 84 11.77 5.87 2.73
CA LEU A 84 12.04 6.43 1.41
C LEU A 84 13.57 6.43 1.18
N ASN A 85 14.05 5.62 0.25
CA ASN A 85 15.47 5.56 -0.15
C ASN A 85 15.62 5.83 -1.65
N LEU A 86 16.09 7.03 -1.98
CA LEU A 86 16.21 7.52 -3.35
C LEU A 86 17.65 7.77 -3.76
N SER A 87 18.61 7.21 -3.01
CA SER A 87 20.05 7.37 -3.28
C SER A 87 20.47 6.97 -4.70
N LYS A 88 19.76 6.01 -5.32
CA LYS A 88 20.00 5.57 -6.71
C LYS A 88 18.95 6.07 -7.71
N SER A 89 18.18 7.09 -7.36
CA SER A 89 17.08 7.59 -8.20
C SER A 89 17.50 8.56 -9.30
N GLU A 90 18.72 9.12 -9.21
CA GLU A 90 19.20 10.22 -10.05
C GLU A 90 18.30 11.49 -10.03
N LEU A 91 17.42 11.60 -9.02
CA LEU A 91 16.59 12.78 -8.85
C LEU A 91 17.45 14.03 -8.65
N LYS A 92 17.06 15.11 -9.33
CA LYS A 92 17.63 16.44 -9.12
C LYS A 92 16.63 17.28 -8.34
N VAL A 93 17.09 17.86 -7.24
CA VAL A 93 16.32 18.90 -6.54
C VAL A 93 16.38 20.15 -7.40
N LEU A 94 15.24 20.84 -7.50
CA LEU A 94 15.10 22.08 -8.26
C LEU A 94 15.96 23.21 -7.71
#